data_AF-A0A847VH18-F1
#
_entry.id   AF-A0A847VH18-F1
#
_cell.length_a   1.000
_cell.length_b   1.000
_cell.length_c   1.000
_cell.angle_alpha   90.00
_cell.angle_beta   90.00
_cell.angle_gamma   90.00
#
_symmetry.space_group_name_H-M   'P 1'
#
loop_
_entity.id
_entity.type
_entity.pdbx_description
1 polymer ?
#
loop_
_entity_poly.entity_id
_entity_poly.type
_entity_poly.pdbx_seq_one_letter_code
_entity_poly.pdbx_strand_id
1 'polypeptide(L)'
;LYGSEYWTYLLPRRVGGAPDDGACRRIMQGRLPIGVHEARALGLVDRCLADEAASFDAAAQAAALELAAAPGLAGRIAAKARRRAADEAVKPLAQYRAEELGRMQRNFYGFDPSYHVARHHFVARKPQAWTPRHLAVHRAPAAAQPDAPR
;
A
#
# COMPACT_ATOMS: atom_id res chain seq x y z
N LEU A 1 -8.24 4.85 8.44
CA LEU A 1 -7.53 6.12 8.18
C LEU A 1 -7.20 6.19 6.70
N TYR A 2 -7.54 7.29 6.04
CA TYR A 2 -7.09 7.58 4.67
C TYR A 2 -5.67 8.15 4.73
N GLY A 3 -4.74 7.73 3.86
CA GLY A 3 -3.37 8.30 3.83
C GLY A 3 -3.24 9.50 2.89
N SER A 4 -2.18 10.30 3.04
CA SER A 4 -1.84 11.49 2.23
C SER A 4 -0.58 11.34 1.36
N GLU A 5 -0.06 10.12 1.24
CA GLU A 5 1.24 9.84 0.62
C GLU A 5 1.12 9.45 -0.86
N TYR A 6 0.17 10.06 -1.58
CA TYR A 6 -0.08 9.83 -3.01
C TYR A 6 -0.42 8.38 -3.36
N TRP A 7 -0.96 7.62 -2.42
CA TRP A 7 -1.27 6.21 -2.65
C TRP A 7 -2.35 6.05 -3.73
N THR A 8 -3.26 7.01 -3.87
CA THR A 8 -4.29 7.01 -4.92
C THR A 8 -3.73 7.20 -6.33
N TYR A 9 -2.52 7.75 -6.43
CA TYR A 9 -1.76 7.85 -7.68
C TYR A 9 -0.81 6.65 -7.87
N LEU A 10 -0.08 6.25 -6.83
CA LEU A 10 1.00 5.25 -6.95
C LEU A 10 0.50 3.81 -6.97
N LEU A 11 -0.42 3.46 -6.06
CA LEU A 11 -0.84 2.06 -5.87
C LEU A 11 -1.49 1.46 -7.13
N PRO A 12 -2.47 2.12 -7.79
CA PRO A 12 -3.13 1.56 -8.97
C PRO A 12 -2.13 1.28 -10.10
N ARG A 13 -1.15 2.16 -10.26
CA ARG A 13 -0.10 2.02 -11.27
C ARG A 13 0.90 0.91 -10.97
N ARG A 14 1.06 0.50 -9.71
CA ARG A 14 1.95 -0.61 -9.33
C ARG A 14 1.28 -1.96 -9.52
N VAL A 15 0.02 -2.06 -9.15
CA VAL A 15 -0.72 -3.34 -9.14
C VAL A 15 -1.55 -3.58 -10.41
N GLY A 16 -1.49 -2.65 -11.37
CA GLY A 16 -2.05 -2.83 -12.71
C GLY A 16 -3.55 -2.56 -12.83
N GLY A 17 -4.14 -1.77 -11.94
CA GLY A 17 -5.59 -1.55 -11.86
C GLY A 17 -6.00 -0.09 -11.79
N ALA A 18 -7.31 0.17 -11.84
CA ALA A 18 -7.90 1.44 -11.39
C ALA A 18 -7.88 1.52 -9.84
N PRO A 19 -8.06 2.70 -9.22
CA PRO A 19 -8.13 2.82 -7.76
C PRO A 19 -9.17 1.90 -7.10
N ASP A 20 -10.28 1.64 -7.80
CA ASP A 20 -11.36 0.77 -7.35
C ASP A 20 -11.22 -0.70 -7.83
N ASP A 21 -10.10 -1.05 -8.45
CA ASP A 21 -9.84 -2.43 -8.84
C ASP A 21 -9.65 -3.35 -7.62
N GLY A 22 -9.86 -4.65 -7.81
CA GLY A 22 -9.81 -5.67 -6.77
C GLY A 22 -8.47 -5.71 -6.04
N ALA A 23 -7.35 -5.54 -6.75
CA ALA A 23 -6.01 -5.54 -6.15
C ALA A 23 -5.77 -4.33 -5.22
N CYS A 24 -6.11 -3.12 -5.66
CA CYS A 24 -6.02 -1.89 -4.85
C CYS A 24 -6.88 -2.00 -3.59
N ARG A 25 -8.13 -2.45 -3.75
CA ARG A 25 -9.04 -2.66 -2.61
C ARG A 25 -8.53 -3.74 -1.65
N ARG A 26 -8.03 -4.86 -2.17
CA ARG A 26 -7.43 -5.92 -1.36
C ARG A 26 -6.29 -5.41 -0.50
N ILE A 27 -5.40 -4.58 -1.05
CA ILE A 27 -4.26 -4.03 -0.30
C ILE A 27 -4.73 -2.99 0.73
N MET A 28 -5.60 -2.06 0.34
CA MET A 28 -6.00 -0.95 1.22
C MET A 28 -7.04 -1.35 2.29
N GLN A 29 -7.85 -2.37 2.03
CA GLN A 29 -8.88 -2.87 2.95
C GLN A 29 -8.45 -4.17 3.66
N GLY A 30 -7.40 -4.82 3.17
CA GLY A 30 -6.77 -5.96 3.83
C GLY A 30 -6.27 -5.55 5.21
N ARG A 31 -6.69 -6.32 6.22
CA ARG A 31 -6.27 -6.13 7.63
C ARG A 31 -5.33 -7.23 8.12
N LEU A 32 -4.79 -8.00 7.19
CA LEU A 32 -3.78 -9.02 7.45
C LEU A 32 -2.43 -8.57 6.90
N PRO A 33 -1.32 -8.99 7.52
CA PRO A 33 0.01 -8.71 7.00
C PRO A 33 0.18 -9.28 5.59
N ILE A 34 0.90 -8.54 4.74
CA ILE A 34 1.32 -8.99 3.41
C ILE A 34 2.80 -9.35 3.50
N GLY A 35 3.13 -10.61 3.21
CA GLY A 35 4.52 -11.07 3.15
C GLY A 35 5.25 -10.56 1.90
N VAL A 36 6.58 -10.57 1.89
CA VAL A 36 7.36 -10.01 0.78
C VAL A 36 7.12 -10.73 -0.56
N HIS A 37 6.94 -12.05 -0.55
CA HIS A 37 6.64 -12.82 -1.76
C HIS A 37 5.25 -12.49 -2.32
N GLU A 38 4.26 -12.33 -1.45
CA GLU A 38 2.93 -11.87 -1.84
C GLU A 38 2.98 -10.43 -2.37
N ALA A 39 3.70 -9.53 -1.69
CA ALA A 39 3.89 -8.16 -2.15
C ALA A 39 4.54 -8.11 -3.55
N ARG A 40 5.49 -8.99 -3.85
CA ARG A 40 6.11 -9.10 -5.18
C ARG A 40 5.11 -9.63 -6.21
N ALA A 41 4.35 -10.67 -5.86
CA ALA A 41 3.32 -11.23 -6.75
C ALA A 41 2.21 -10.21 -7.08
N LEU A 42 1.88 -9.34 -6.13
CA LEU A 42 0.93 -8.24 -6.30
C LEU A 42 1.52 -7.02 -7.04
N GLY A 43 2.83 -6.98 -7.32
CA GLY A 43 3.50 -5.83 -7.92
C GLY A 43 3.73 -4.64 -6.97
N LEU A 44 3.49 -4.82 -5.67
CA LEU A 44 3.71 -3.79 -4.65
C LEU A 44 5.20 -3.49 -4.45
N VAL A 45 6.05 -4.52 -4.57
CA VAL A 45 7.51 -4.41 -4.56
C VAL A 45 8.11 -5.01 -5.81
N ASP A 46 9.23 -4.44 -6.27
CA ASP A 46 9.87 -4.83 -7.51
C ASP A 46 10.79 -6.06 -7.33
N ARG A 47 11.56 -6.11 -6.24
CA ARG A 47 12.56 -7.15 -5.94
C ARG A 47 12.70 -7.39 -4.44
N CYS A 48 12.98 -8.63 -4.05
CA CYS A 48 13.55 -8.96 -2.74
C CYS A 48 15.07 -9.02 -2.91
N LEU A 49 15.83 -8.32 -2.07
CA LEU A 49 17.28 -8.14 -2.28
C LEU A 49 18.15 -8.92 -1.28
N ALA A 50 17.65 -9.15 -0.07
CA ALA A 50 18.35 -9.87 0.99
C ALA A 50 17.34 -10.48 1.97
N ASP A 51 17.75 -11.56 2.65
CA ASP A 51 16.94 -12.23 3.67
C ASP A 51 17.15 -11.63 5.07
N GLU A 52 18.29 -10.96 5.29
CA GLU A 52 18.66 -10.35 6.57
C GLU A 52 18.82 -8.84 6.44
N ALA A 53 18.48 -8.11 7.51
CA ALA A 53 18.61 -6.66 7.55
C ALA A 53 20.07 -6.20 7.38
N ALA A 54 21.04 -6.94 7.96
CA ALA A 54 22.45 -6.59 7.91
C ALA A 54 23.06 -6.63 6.51
N SER A 55 22.50 -7.45 5.60
CA SER A 55 22.99 -7.59 4.22
C SER A 55 22.20 -6.74 3.22
N PHE A 56 21.08 -6.15 3.63
CA PHE A 56 20.18 -5.40 2.75
C PHE A 56 20.86 -4.18 2.12
N ASP A 57 21.60 -3.39 2.89
CA ASP A 57 22.22 -2.15 2.38
C ASP A 57 23.25 -2.44 1.29
N ALA A 58 24.10 -3.47 1.49
CA ALA A 58 25.06 -3.90 0.49
C ALA A 58 24.36 -4.42 -0.78
N ALA A 59 23.29 -5.21 -0.63
CA ALA A 59 22.52 -5.72 -1.76
C ALA A 59 21.79 -4.59 -2.52
N ALA A 60 21.25 -3.60 -1.81
CA ALA A 60 20.60 -2.42 -2.38
C ALA A 60 21.61 -1.55 -3.15
N GLN A 61 22.80 -1.33 -2.59
CA GLN A 61 23.88 -0.61 -3.27
C GLN A 61 24.32 -1.34 -4.55
N ALA A 62 24.51 -2.66 -4.49
CA ALA A 62 24.86 -3.46 -5.65
C ALA A 62 23.78 -3.37 -6.75
N ALA A 63 22.50 -3.50 -6.39
CA ALA A 63 21.39 -3.37 -7.33
C ALA A 63 21.28 -1.95 -7.92
N ALA A 64 21.59 -0.91 -7.14
CA ALA A 64 21.61 0.47 -7.63
C ALA A 64 22.77 0.71 -8.61
N LEU A 65 23.96 0.16 -8.34
CA LEU A 65 25.11 0.24 -9.24
C LEU A 65 24.86 -0.53 -10.55
N GLU A 66 24.26 -1.71 -10.47
CA GLU A 66 23.81 -2.49 -11.63
C GLU A 66 22.86 -1.66 -12.50
N LEU A 67 21.87 -1.02 -11.88
CA LEU A 67 20.93 -0.14 -12.56
C LEU A 67 21.60 1.11 -13.16
N ALA A 68 22.57 1.69 -12.46
CA ALA A 68 23.32 2.87 -12.90
C ALA A 68 24.17 2.56 -14.13
N ALA A 69 24.75 1.36 -14.20
CA ALA A 69 25.57 0.89 -15.31
C ALA A 69 24.75 0.37 -16.51
N ALA A 70 23.43 0.21 -16.37
CA ALA A 70 22.59 -0.35 -17.42
C ALA A 70 22.54 0.57 -18.67
N PRO A 71 22.86 0.07 -19.88
CA PRO A 71 22.88 0.88 -21.11
C PRO A 71 21.55 1.60 -21.41
N GLY A 72 20.42 1.03 -20.97
CA GLY A 72 19.08 1.58 -21.18
C GLY A 72 18.63 2.64 -20.16
N LEU A 73 19.47 3.03 -19.18
CA LEU A 73 19.06 3.91 -18.09
C LEU A 73 18.56 5.27 -18.57
N ALA A 74 19.26 5.90 -19.51
CA ALA A 74 18.87 7.19 -20.08
C ALA A 74 17.47 7.13 -20.71
N GLY A 75 17.20 6.08 -21.49
CA GLY A 75 15.89 5.83 -22.09
C GLY A 75 14.79 5.64 -21.04
N ARG A 76 15.08 4.92 -19.95
CA ARG A 76 14.15 4.72 -18.82
C ARG A 76 13.84 6.03 -18.09
N ILE A 77 14.83 6.88 -17.87
CA ILE A 77 14.66 8.21 -17.26
C ILE A 77 13.79 9.09 -18.16
N ALA A 78 14.09 9.14 -19.46
CA ALA A 78 13.30 9.91 -20.42
C ALA A 78 11.83 9.43 -20.49
N ALA A 79 11.61 8.11 -20.49
CA ALA A 79 10.27 7.52 -20.44
C ALA A 79 9.53 7.86 -19.13
N LYS A 80 10.23 7.83 -17.98
CA LYS A 80 9.69 8.24 -16.69
C LYS A 80 9.26 9.72 -16.70
N ALA A 81 10.09 10.60 -17.27
CA ALA A 81 9.80 12.02 -17.38
C ALA A 81 8.60 12.29 -18.28
N ARG A 82 8.57 11.71 -19.50
CA ARG A 82 7.43 11.84 -20.43
C ARG A 82 6.12 11.37 -19.80
N ARG A 83 6.15 10.20 -19.15
CA ARG A 83 4.97 9.67 -18.47
C ARG A 83 4.51 10.60 -17.35
N ARG A 84 5.43 11.12 -16.54
CA ARG A 84 5.04 12.05 -15.47
C ARG A 84 4.47 13.36 -16.02
N ALA A 85 5.00 13.89 -17.12
CA ALA A 85 4.45 15.06 -17.77
C ALA A 85 3.03 14.82 -18.31
N ALA A 86 2.80 13.65 -18.92
CA ALA A 86 1.46 13.24 -19.37
C ALA A 86 0.49 13.07 -18.18
N ASP A 87 0.93 12.41 -17.11
CA ASP A 87 0.13 12.22 -15.90
C ASP A 87 -0.23 13.58 -15.25
N GLU A 88 0.71 14.53 -15.16
CA GLU A 88 0.47 15.89 -14.67
C GLU A 88 -0.51 16.68 -15.52
N ALA A 89 -0.45 16.54 -16.84
CA ALA A 89 -1.37 17.21 -17.75
C ALA A 89 -2.82 16.72 -17.59
N VAL A 90 -3.01 15.45 -17.22
CA VAL A 90 -4.34 14.87 -16.95
C VAL A 90 -4.82 15.24 -15.55
N LYS A 91 -4.00 15.00 -14.53
CA LYS A 91 -4.32 15.33 -13.14
C LYS A 91 -3.02 15.58 -12.36
N PRO A 92 -2.75 16.83 -11.93
CA PRO A 92 -1.56 17.14 -11.17
C PRO A 92 -1.48 16.38 -9.85
N LEU A 93 -0.27 16.03 -9.40
CA LEU A 93 -0.08 15.42 -8.07
C LEU A 93 -0.66 16.30 -6.95
N ALA A 94 -0.59 17.62 -7.08
CA ALA A 94 -1.19 18.54 -6.11
C ALA A 94 -2.69 18.26 -5.90
N GLN A 95 -3.42 17.90 -6.97
CA GLN A 95 -4.83 17.55 -6.88
C GLN A 95 -5.04 16.20 -6.19
N TYR A 96 -4.25 15.16 -6.52
CA TYR A 96 -4.28 13.89 -5.79
C TYR A 96 -4.08 14.12 -4.28
N ARG A 97 -3.08 14.93 -3.91
CA ARG A 97 -2.81 15.27 -2.51
C ARG A 97 -3.98 16.01 -1.86
N ALA A 98 -4.55 17.01 -2.54
CA ALA A 98 -5.68 17.76 -2.01
C ALA A 98 -6.88 16.86 -1.72
N GLU A 99 -7.20 15.94 -2.62
CA GLU A 99 -8.28 14.96 -2.43
C GLU A 99 -8.02 13.99 -1.28
N GLU A 100 -6.78 13.48 -1.17
CA GLU A 100 -6.35 12.62 -0.06
C GLU A 100 -6.43 13.35 1.28
N LEU A 101 -5.94 14.60 1.34
CA LEU A 101 -6.00 15.44 2.53
C LEU A 101 -7.43 15.80 2.91
N GLY A 102 -8.32 16.06 1.95
CA GLY A 102 -9.74 16.30 2.23
C GLY A 102 -10.44 15.09 2.87
N ARG A 103 -10.00 13.86 2.53
CA ARG A 103 -10.47 12.65 3.21
C ARG A 103 -9.84 12.48 4.60
N MET A 104 -8.56 12.80 4.76
CA MET A 104 -7.90 12.82 6.08
C MET A 104 -8.52 13.82 7.04
N GLN A 105 -8.82 15.02 6.56
CA GLN A 105 -9.47 16.06 7.36
C GLN A 105 -10.79 15.56 7.94
N ARG A 106 -11.59 14.84 7.14
CA ARG A 106 -12.83 14.20 7.63
C ARG A 106 -12.58 13.11 8.67
N ASN A 107 -11.52 12.31 8.53
CA ASN A 107 -11.17 11.31 9.55
C ASN A 107 -10.73 11.94 10.88
N PHE A 108 -10.15 13.14 10.84
CA PHE A 108 -9.59 13.81 12.03
C PHE A 108 -10.56 14.80 12.68
N TYR A 109 -11.36 15.50 11.89
CA TYR A 109 -12.20 16.60 12.36
C TYR A 109 -13.67 16.41 12.01
N GLY A 110 -14.03 15.31 11.34
CA GLY A 110 -15.41 14.95 11.09
C GLY A 110 -16.12 14.46 12.35
N PHE A 111 -17.43 14.27 12.24
CA PHE A 111 -18.26 13.80 13.35
C PHE A 111 -17.95 12.36 13.79
N ASP A 112 -17.44 11.52 12.88
CA ASP A 112 -17.08 10.13 13.22
C ASP A 112 -15.77 10.08 14.04
N PRO A 113 -15.83 9.69 15.33
CA PRO A 113 -14.65 9.64 16.19
C PRO A 113 -13.83 8.36 16.01
N SER A 114 -14.17 7.48 15.07
CA SER A 114 -13.57 6.15 14.90
C SER A 114 -12.05 6.16 14.88
N TYR A 115 -11.43 7.14 14.20
CA TYR A 115 -9.98 7.31 14.19
C TYR A 115 -9.40 7.59 15.59
N HIS A 116 -9.97 8.55 16.32
CA HIS A 116 -9.46 8.95 17.63
C HIS A 116 -9.60 7.83 18.67
N VAL A 117 -10.71 7.09 18.62
CA VAL A 117 -10.93 5.92 19.46
C VAL A 117 -9.89 4.83 19.14
N ALA A 118 -9.69 4.50 17.86
CA ALA A 118 -8.70 3.51 17.45
C ALA A 118 -7.28 3.93 17.84
N ARG A 119 -6.92 5.21 17.64
CA ARG A 119 -5.64 5.78 18.07
C ARG A 119 -5.44 5.63 19.57
N HIS A 120 -6.43 5.99 20.37
CA HIS A 120 -6.35 5.85 21.83
C HIS A 120 -6.15 4.40 22.25
N HIS A 121 -6.93 3.45 21.69
CA HIS A 121 -6.77 2.02 21.98
C HIS A 121 -5.37 1.50 21.62
N PHE A 122 -4.82 1.94 20.49
CA PHE A 122 -3.47 1.58 20.06
C PHE A 122 -2.39 2.14 21.01
N VAL A 123 -2.42 3.44 21.27
CA VAL A 123 -1.40 4.13 22.09
C VAL A 123 -1.43 3.64 23.54
N ALA A 124 -2.63 3.50 24.13
CA ALA A 124 -2.79 3.04 25.50
C ALA A 124 -2.65 1.51 25.64
N ARG A 125 -2.41 0.77 24.54
CA ARG A 125 -2.34 -0.70 24.51
C ARG A 125 -3.50 -1.37 25.24
N LYS A 126 -4.72 -0.86 25.01
CA LYS A 126 -5.90 -1.30 25.75
C LYS A 126 -6.13 -2.81 25.54
N PRO A 127 -6.33 -3.59 26.62
CA PRO A 127 -6.62 -5.01 26.52
C PRO A 127 -7.86 -5.27 25.66
N GLN A 128 -7.80 -6.31 24.83
CA GLN A 128 -8.94 -6.72 24.00
C GLN A 128 -9.83 -7.66 24.80
N ALA A 129 -11.14 -7.41 24.81
CA ALA A 129 -12.11 -8.28 25.47
C ALA A 129 -12.37 -9.59 24.68
N TRP A 130 -12.10 -9.59 23.38
CA TRP A 130 -12.24 -10.76 22.51
C TRP A 130 -11.37 -10.64 21.27
N THR A 131 -11.07 -11.77 20.62
CA THR A 131 -10.42 -11.80 19.31
C THR A 131 -11.37 -11.30 18.22
N PRO A 132 -11.00 -10.28 17.43
CA PRO A 132 -11.82 -9.78 16.33
C PRO A 132 -12.10 -10.85 15.26
N ARG A 133 -13.27 -10.77 14.60
CA ARG A 133 -13.72 -11.74 13.58
C ARG A 133 -12.77 -11.89 12.38
N HIS A 134 -12.04 -10.83 12.02
CA HIS A 134 -11.08 -10.89 10.92
C HIS A 134 -9.82 -11.70 11.24
N LEU A 135 -9.61 -12.06 12.52
CA LEU A 135 -8.58 -12.99 12.97
C LEU A 135 -9.18 -14.35 13.36
N ALA A 136 -10.33 -14.35 14.04
CA ALA A 136 -11.02 -15.55 14.46
C ALA A 136 -11.96 -16.07 13.36
N VAL A 137 -11.39 -16.70 12.31
CA VAL A 137 -12.14 -17.20 11.14
C VAL A 137 -13.28 -18.15 11.53
N HIS A 138 -13.10 -18.95 12.58
CA HIS A 138 -14.14 -19.83 13.14
C HIS A 138 -15.37 -19.09 13.70
N ARG A 139 -15.30 -17.76 13.89
CA ARG A 139 -16.39 -16.89 14.35
C ARG A 139 -17.00 -16.06 13.21
N ALA A 140 -16.52 -16.25 11.97
CA ALA A 140 -17.09 -15.61 10.81
C ALA A 140 -18.46 -16.24 10.48
N PRO A 141 -19.45 -15.45 10.03
CA PRO A 141 -20.72 -16.00 9.56
C PRO A 141 -20.47 -16.93 8.36
N ALA A 142 -21.27 -18.00 8.23
CA ALA A 142 -21.08 -19.06 7.24
C ALA A 142 -20.94 -18.57 5.78
N ALA A 143 -21.50 -17.41 5.44
CA ALA A 143 -21.39 -16.78 4.12
C ALA A 143 -20.01 -16.16 3.79
N ALA A 144 -19.05 -16.18 4.72
CA ALA A 144 -17.73 -15.56 4.58
C ALA A 144 -16.56 -16.58 4.63
N GLN A 145 -16.83 -17.88 4.56
CA GLN A 145 -15.79 -18.90 4.51
C GLN A 145 -15.35 -19.10 3.04
N PRO A 146 -14.08 -18.82 2.68
CA PRO A 146 -13.54 -19.34 1.44
C PRO A 146 -13.34 -20.86 1.60
N ASP A 147 -13.73 -21.63 0.58
CA ASP A 147 -13.77 -23.09 0.55
C ASP A 147 -12.66 -23.76 1.38
N ALA A 148 -13.08 -24.57 2.36
CA ALA A 148 -12.19 -25.48 3.06
C ALA A 148 -11.77 -26.60 2.09
N PRO A 149 -10.48 -26.97 1.99
CA PRO A 149 -10.09 -28.15 1.22
C PRO A 149 -10.66 -29.41 1.87
N ARG A 150 -11.18 -30.30 1.03
CA ARG A 150 -11.53 -31.69 1.38
C ARG A 150 -10.28 -32.50 1.68
#